data_AF-A0A7Y1V693-F1
#
_entry.id   AF-A0A7Y1V693-F1
#
_cell.length_a   1.000
_cell.length_b   1.000
_cell.length_c   1.000
_cell.angle_alpha   90.00
_cell.angle_beta   90.00
_cell.angle_gamma   90.00
#
_symmetry.space_group_name_H-M   'P 1'
#
loop_
_entity.id
_entity.type
_entity.pdbx_description
1 polymer ?
#
loop_
_entity_poly.entity_id
_entity_poly.type
_entity_poly.pdbx_seq_one_letter_code
_entity_poly.pdbx_strand_id
1 'polypeptide(L)'
;MDSSHDYGDLFRILLYKSETERTDQQLTGLIRPIEYLLQIHLNVVTKRPLLFTALIIALFVGSLSLFGKIPFIFFPDSDRNLVPLDLNLPSGTKIERTEEVILQIEEFITKELVTKEGQDRGIVDWTAFIGEGPQSYDLGYQPGEANSGYAHMLLNTSSFADNALVIRKLDDYCFQNLPDTIVNMGLLSGGGGADVAIRVSGESPEELFKIMEVVKQKMNSISGAKNIRDDWGPIIKKFIVEIDRDKTNRAD
;
A
#
# COMPACT_ATOMS: atom_id res chain seq x y z
N MET A 1 28.53 -6.56 -83.25
CA MET A 1 27.90 -7.67 -82.51
C MET A 1 28.03 -7.34 -81.03
N ASP A 2 27.03 -6.68 -80.45
CA ASP A 2 26.57 -6.96 -79.08
C ASP A 2 25.26 -6.16 -78.89
N SER A 3 24.14 -6.87 -78.85
CA SER A 3 22.81 -6.31 -78.59
C SER A 3 22.21 -7.11 -77.44
N SER A 4 22.82 -6.99 -76.27
CA SER A 4 22.30 -7.50 -75.00
C SER A 4 21.31 -6.48 -74.40
N HIS A 5 20.11 -6.43 -74.99
CA HIS A 5 19.01 -5.62 -74.47
C HIS A 5 18.39 -6.26 -73.22
N ASP A 6 18.67 -5.65 -72.07
CA ASP A 6 17.78 -5.32 -70.95
C ASP A 6 16.48 -6.14 -70.74
N TYR A 7 16.63 -7.43 -70.43
CA TYR A 7 15.52 -8.27 -69.95
C TYR A 7 15.34 -8.22 -68.42
N GLY A 8 16.23 -7.52 -67.70
CA GLY A 8 16.26 -7.47 -66.23
C GLY A 8 15.20 -6.52 -65.64
N ASP A 9 15.00 -5.36 -66.25
CA ASP A 9 14.05 -4.35 -65.74
C ASP A 9 12.59 -4.74 -65.96
N LEU A 10 12.27 -5.40 -67.08
CA LEU A 10 10.92 -5.92 -67.33
C LEU A 10 10.52 -7.01 -66.34
N PHE A 11 11.46 -7.86 -65.92
CA PHE A 11 11.20 -8.93 -64.95
C PHE A 11 10.95 -8.36 -63.53
N ARG A 12 11.68 -7.30 -63.15
CA ARG A 12 11.46 -6.60 -61.88
C ARG A 12 10.12 -5.88 -61.82
N ILE A 13 9.70 -5.24 -62.90
CA ILE A 13 8.39 -4.57 -62.98
C ILE A 13 7.24 -5.59 -62.90
N LEU A 14 7.38 -6.75 -63.55
CA LEU A 14 6.37 -7.82 -63.49
C LEU A 14 6.27 -8.45 -62.11
N LEU A 15 7.40 -8.67 -61.42
CA LEU A 15 7.40 -9.16 -60.04
C LEU A 15 6.80 -8.13 -59.07
N TYR A 16 7.14 -6.85 -59.21
CA TYR A 16 6.57 -5.78 -58.40
C TYR A 16 5.04 -5.65 -58.61
N LYS A 17 4.58 -5.72 -59.85
CA LYS A 17 3.14 -5.69 -60.17
C LYS A 17 2.40 -6.91 -59.62
N SER A 18 3.01 -8.09 -59.74
CA SER A 18 2.49 -9.35 -59.18
C SER A 18 2.38 -9.31 -57.65
N GLU A 19 3.41 -8.81 -56.95
CA GLU A 19 3.39 -8.66 -55.49
C GLU A 19 2.34 -7.62 -55.03
N THR A 20 2.20 -6.53 -55.77
CA THR A 20 1.19 -5.48 -55.47
C THR A 20 -0.23 -6.00 -55.68
N GLU A 21 -0.52 -6.67 -56.79
CA GLU A 21 -1.85 -7.26 -57.07
C GLU A 21 -2.22 -8.37 -56.08
N ARG A 22 -1.23 -9.17 -55.64
CA ARG A 22 -1.43 -10.24 -54.65
C ARG A 22 -1.64 -9.68 -53.24
N THR A 23 -0.97 -8.58 -52.90
CA THR A 23 -1.15 -7.85 -51.62
C THR A 23 -2.51 -7.15 -51.59
N ASP A 24 -2.92 -6.50 -52.68
CA ASP A 24 -4.25 -5.89 -52.83
C ASP A 24 -5.38 -6.92 -52.78
N GLN A 25 -5.23 -8.09 -53.42
CA GLN A 25 -6.21 -9.18 -53.32
C GLN A 25 -6.33 -9.74 -51.90
N GLN A 26 -5.20 -9.89 -51.18
CA GLN A 26 -5.21 -10.35 -49.78
C GLN A 26 -5.82 -9.31 -48.85
N LEU A 27 -5.47 -8.03 -48.99
CA LEU A 27 -6.08 -6.91 -48.28
C LEU A 27 -7.59 -6.85 -48.56
N THR A 28 -8.00 -6.96 -49.83
CA THR A 28 -9.42 -6.97 -50.22
C THR A 28 -10.17 -8.17 -49.62
N GLY A 29 -9.54 -9.35 -49.54
CA GLY A 29 -10.12 -10.54 -48.92
C GLY A 29 -10.30 -10.42 -47.40
N LEU A 30 -9.37 -9.75 -46.71
CA LEU A 30 -9.43 -9.48 -45.27
C LEU A 30 -10.38 -8.34 -44.91
N ILE A 31 -10.50 -7.33 -45.78
CA ILE A 31 -11.31 -6.12 -45.54
C ILE A 31 -12.80 -6.35 -45.87
N ARG A 32 -13.13 -7.17 -46.88
CA ARG A 32 -14.52 -7.49 -47.26
C ARG A 32 -15.44 -7.97 -46.12
N PRO A 33 -15.03 -8.90 -45.22
CA PRO A 33 -15.89 -9.28 -44.10
C PRO A 33 -16.10 -8.13 -43.10
N ILE A 34 -15.10 -7.27 -42.92
CA ILE A 34 -15.18 -6.08 -42.07
C ILE A 34 -16.12 -5.04 -42.70
N GLU A 35 -16.01 -4.80 -44.01
CA GLU A 35 -16.90 -3.92 -44.77
C GLU A 35 -18.35 -4.41 -44.73
N TYR A 36 -18.57 -5.72 -44.88
CA TYR A 36 -19.90 -6.32 -44.80
C TYR A 36 -20.52 -6.14 -43.41
N LEU A 37 -19.76 -6.37 -42.35
CA LEU A 37 -20.19 -6.12 -40.98
C LEU A 37 -20.48 -4.63 -40.74
N LEU A 38 -19.63 -3.73 -41.22
CA LEU A 38 -19.83 -2.28 -41.15
C LEU A 38 -21.10 -1.86 -41.88
N GLN A 39 -21.35 -2.35 -43.09
CA GLN A 39 -22.53 -2.02 -43.87
C GLN A 39 -23.83 -2.48 -43.20
N ILE A 40 -23.84 -3.64 -42.53
CA ILE A 40 -24.98 -4.11 -41.74
C ILE A 40 -25.26 -3.15 -40.58
N HIS A 41 -24.23 -2.79 -39.81
CA HIS A 41 -24.38 -1.89 -38.66
C HIS A 41 -24.79 -0.47 -39.09
N LEU A 42 -24.18 0.06 -40.16
CA LEU A 42 -24.52 1.35 -40.76
C LEU A 42 -25.99 1.40 -41.20
N ASN A 43 -26.49 0.35 -41.85
CA ASN A 43 -27.90 0.27 -42.28
C ASN A 43 -28.88 0.20 -41.10
N VAL A 44 -28.50 -0.43 -39.98
CA VAL A 44 -29.33 -0.49 -38.77
C VAL A 44 -29.34 0.87 -38.05
N VAL A 45 -28.18 1.51 -37.93
CA VAL A 45 -28.01 2.80 -37.25
C VAL A 45 -28.68 3.95 -38.02
N THR A 46 -28.51 4.02 -39.35
CA THR A 46 -29.10 5.07 -40.19
C THR A 46 -30.63 4.97 -40.31
N LYS A 47 -31.21 3.78 -40.13
CA LYS A 47 -32.67 3.59 -40.15
C LYS A 47 -33.36 4.07 -38.86
N ARG A 48 -32.64 4.18 -37.74
CA ARG A 48 -33.19 4.62 -36.45
C ARG A 48 -32.22 5.54 -35.69
N PRO A 49 -31.90 6.73 -36.23
CA PRO A 49 -30.88 7.61 -35.66
C PRO A 49 -31.22 8.03 -34.23
N LEU A 50 -32.50 8.31 -33.94
CA LEU A 50 -32.94 8.73 -32.60
C LEU A 50 -32.73 7.65 -31.53
N LEU A 51 -32.98 6.37 -31.84
CA LEU A 51 -32.74 5.28 -30.89
C LEU A 51 -31.25 5.08 -30.63
N PHE A 52 -30.42 5.23 -31.66
CA PHE A 52 -28.97 5.12 -31.53
C PHE A 52 -28.40 6.27 -30.71
N THR A 53 -28.83 7.51 -30.96
CA THR A 53 -28.45 8.66 -30.14
C THR A 53 -28.93 8.50 -28.69
N ALA A 54 -30.16 8.02 -28.47
CA ALA A 54 -30.67 7.73 -27.13
C ALA A 54 -29.85 6.65 -26.41
N LEU A 55 -29.41 5.60 -27.12
CA LEU A 55 -28.53 4.56 -26.58
C LEU A 55 -27.17 5.13 -26.17
N ILE A 56 -26.55 5.98 -27.01
CA ILE A 56 -25.28 6.63 -26.68
C ILE A 56 -25.44 7.50 -25.44
N ILE A 57 -26.50 8.32 -25.36
CA ILE A 57 -26.78 9.15 -24.20
C ILE A 57 -27.00 8.28 -22.96
N ALA A 58 -27.74 7.17 -23.08
CA ALA A 58 -27.96 6.24 -21.97
C ALA A 58 -26.66 5.59 -21.48
N LEU A 59 -25.77 5.18 -22.39
CA LEU A 59 -24.45 4.65 -22.04
C LEU A 59 -23.56 5.71 -21.38
N PHE A 60 -23.61 6.95 -21.86
CA PHE A 60 -22.87 8.07 -21.28
C PHE A 60 -23.35 8.44 -19.88
N VAL A 61 -24.67 8.57 -19.68
CA VAL A 61 -25.24 8.83 -18.35
C VAL A 61 -25.02 7.64 -17.42
N GLY A 62 -25.08 6.41 -17.96
CA GLY A 62 -24.75 5.19 -17.24
C GLY A 62 -23.30 5.16 -16.75
N SER A 63 -22.33 5.55 -17.59
CA SER A 63 -20.91 5.60 -17.20
C SER A 63 -20.64 6.67 -16.14
N LEU A 64 -21.23 7.87 -16.28
CA LEU A 64 -21.14 8.93 -15.26
C LEU A 64 -21.71 8.49 -13.91
N SER A 65 -22.85 7.78 -13.93
CA SER A 65 -23.48 7.25 -12.71
C SER A 65 -22.62 6.19 -12.03
N LEU A 66 -21.80 5.46 -12.78
CA LEU A 66 -20.89 4.44 -12.25
C LEU A 66 -19.60 5.04 -11.70
N PHE A 67 -19.16 6.18 -12.23
CA PHE A 67 -17.93 6.85 -11.82
C PHE A 67 -17.95 7.23 -10.32
N GLY A 68 -19.09 7.69 -9.81
CA GLY A 68 -19.25 8.01 -8.39
C GLY A 68 -19.20 6.82 -7.43
N LYS A 69 -19.19 5.58 -7.94
CA LYS A 69 -19.06 4.35 -7.14
C LYS A 69 -17.63 3.82 -7.08
N ILE A 70 -16.70 4.39 -7.86
CA ILE A 70 -15.31 3.97 -7.85
C ILE A 70 -14.66 4.56 -6.60
N PRO A 71 -14.13 3.73 -5.69
CA PRO A 71 -13.42 4.25 -4.53
C PRO A 71 -12.17 4.99 -4.99
N PHE A 72 -11.97 6.20 -4.47
CA PHE A 72 -10.76 6.97 -4.69
C PHE A 72 -9.66 6.45 -3.77
N ILE A 73 -8.56 5.98 -4.35
CA ILE A 73 -7.36 5.54 -3.62
C ILE A 73 -6.23 6.48 -4.02
N PHE A 74 -5.61 7.15 -3.05
CA PHE A 74 -4.56 8.15 -3.32
C PHE A 74 -3.21 7.49 -3.63
N PHE A 75 -2.84 6.46 -2.87
CA PHE A 75 -1.68 5.60 -3.12
C PHE A 75 -2.08 4.13 -3.00
N PRO A 76 -1.76 3.28 -4.00
CA PRO A 76 -1.92 1.85 -3.85
C PRO A 76 -0.88 1.28 -2.88
N ASP A 77 -1.19 0.11 -2.33
CA ASP A 77 -0.22 -0.68 -1.58
C ASP A 77 0.89 -1.19 -2.51
N SER A 78 2.08 -1.35 -1.95
CA SER A 78 3.26 -1.87 -2.60
C SER A 78 3.15 -3.37 -2.77
N ASP A 79 3.52 -3.85 -3.95
CA ASP A 79 3.62 -5.24 -4.37
C ASP A 79 4.89 -5.95 -3.86
N ARG A 80 5.57 -5.37 -2.85
CA ARG A 80 6.73 -5.97 -2.18
C ARG A 80 6.33 -7.12 -1.27
N ASN A 81 7.14 -8.17 -1.28
CA ASN A 81 7.05 -9.32 -0.37
C ASN A 81 7.70 -9.01 1.00
N LEU A 82 7.26 -7.91 1.62
CA LEU A 82 7.81 -7.38 2.86
C LEU A 82 6.67 -6.88 3.74
N VAL A 83 6.65 -7.31 5.00
CA VAL A 83 5.70 -6.85 6.02
C VAL A 83 6.46 -6.16 7.14
N PRO A 84 6.36 -4.82 7.27
CA PRO A 84 6.83 -4.12 8.45
C PRO A 84 5.90 -4.36 9.65
N LEU A 85 6.50 -4.48 10.82
CA LEU A 85 5.83 -4.60 12.11
C LEU A 85 6.45 -3.58 13.07
N ASP A 86 5.65 -2.63 13.53
CA ASP A 86 5.99 -1.70 14.60
C ASP A 86 5.41 -2.19 15.93
N LEU A 87 6.22 -2.12 16.97
CA LEU A 87 5.86 -2.57 18.30
C LEU A 87 6.17 -1.47 19.32
N ASN A 88 5.18 -1.12 20.14
CA ASN A 88 5.32 -0.14 21.21
C ASN A 88 4.78 -0.71 22.53
N LEU A 89 5.67 -0.85 23.51
CA LEU A 89 5.34 -1.12 24.91
C LEU A 89 5.12 0.18 25.69
N PRO A 90 4.54 0.10 26.90
CA PRO A 90 4.32 1.27 27.74
C PRO A 90 5.63 2.01 28.04
N SER A 91 5.56 3.34 28.13
CA SER A 91 6.72 4.18 28.43
C SER A 91 7.41 3.77 29.73
N GLY A 92 8.75 3.74 29.72
CA GLY A 92 9.56 3.31 30.88
C GLY A 92 9.75 1.81 31.00
N THR A 93 9.25 1.02 30.05
CA THR A 93 9.58 -0.41 29.94
C THR A 93 11.08 -0.60 29.73
N LYS A 94 11.67 -1.56 30.44
CA LYS A 94 13.09 -1.90 30.28
C LYS A 94 13.35 -2.54 28.92
N ILE A 95 14.52 -2.30 28.34
CA ILE A 95 14.84 -2.80 27.00
C ILE A 95 14.83 -4.33 26.92
N GLU A 96 15.22 -5.01 28.01
CA GLU A 96 15.20 -6.47 28.11
C GLU A 96 13.78 -7.03 28.01
N ARG A 97 12.77 -6.28 28.48
CA ARG A 97 11.37 -6.70 28.37
C ARG A 97 10.88 -6.59 26.92
N THR A 98 11.33 -5.58 26.18
CA THR A 98 11.04 -5.44 24.75
C THR A 98 11.67 -6.58 23.96
N GLU A 99 12.91 -6.94 24.29
CA GLU A 99 13.60 -8.11 23.73
C GLU A 99 12.84 -9.42 23.99
N GLU A 100 12.39 -9.67 25.22
CA GLU A 100 11.57 -10.84 25.57
C GLU A 100 10.29 -10.94 24.73
N VAL A 101 9.64 -9.81 24.43
CA VAL A 101 8.41 -9.77 23.62
C VAL A 101 8.72 -10.06 22.15
N ILE A 102 9.81 -9.49 21.62
CA ILE A 102 10.26 -9.80 20.26
C ILE A 102 10.59 -11.29 20.13
N LEU A 103 11.31 -11.87 21.08
CA LEU A 103 11.62 -13.31 21.09
C LEU A 103 10.36 -14.19 21.09
N GLN A 104 9.29 -13.80 21.80
CA GLN A 104 8.01 -14.51 21.75
C GLN A 104 7.33 -14.45 20.37
N ILE A 105 7.49 -13.34 19.65
CA ILE A 105 7.00 -13.21 18.28
C ILE A 105 7.84 -14.08 17.34
N GLU A 106 9.18 -14.06 17.49
CA GLU A 106 10.10 -14.88 16.69
C GLU A 106 9.88 -16.38 16.88
N GLU A 107 9.59 -16.82 18.11
CA GLU A 107 9.23 -18.21 18.40
C GLU A 107 7.95 -18.62 17.68
N PHE A 108 6.92 -17.78 17.72
CA PHE A 108 5.67 -18.01 16.98
C PHE A 108 5.90 -18.05 15.46
N ILE A 109 6.69 -17.12 14.93
CA ILE A 109 7.08 -17.10 13.51
C ILE A 109 7.74 -18.42 13.13
N THR A 110 8.76 -18.83 13.89
CA THR A 110 9.53 -20.07 13.66
C THR A 110 8.64 -21.31 13.69
N LYS A 111 7.65 -21.33 14.58
CA LYS A 111 6.75 -22.47 14.76
C LYS A 111 5.72 -22.57 13.63
N GLU A 112 5.01 -21.47 13.35
CA GLU A 112 3.74 -21.48 12.59
C GLU A 112 3.81 -20.81 11.20
N LEU A 113 4.83 -19.98 10.95
CA LEU A 113 4.88 -19.09 9.78
C LEU A 113 6.12 -19.23 8.91
N VAL A 114 7.24 -19.76 9.42
CA VAL A 114 8.47 -19.94 8.63
C VAL A 114 8.26 -20.95 7.52
N THR A 115 8.75 -20.62 6.32
CA THR A 115 8.81 -21.54 5.18
C THR A 115 9.70 -22.74 5.53
N LYS A 116 9.14 -23.95 5.49
CA LYS A 116 9.83 -25.22 5.75
C LYS A 116 9.72 -26.11 4.53
N GLU A 117 10.52 -27.18 4.47
CA GLU A 117 10.38 -28.19 3.41
C GLU A 117 8.94 -28.74 3.39
N GLY A 118 8.19 -28.46 2.32
CA GLY A 118 6.77 -28.81 2.17
C GLY A 118 5.77 -27.68 2.49
N GLN A 119 6.23 -26.51 2.93
CA GLN A 119 5.42 -25.32 3.15
C GLN A 119 6.04 -24.12 2.41
N ASP A 120 5.63 -23.94 1.16
CA ASP A 120 6.17 -22.92 0.24
C ASP A 120 5.65 -21.50 0.51
N ARG A 121 4.82 -21.30 1.55
CA ARG A 121 4.13 -20.05 1.84
C ARG A 121 4.33 -19.63 3.29
N GLY A 122 4.93 -18.46 3.50
CA GLY A 122 5.16 -17.93 4.83
C GLY A 122 6.22 -16.84 4.86
N ILE A 123 6.94 -16.78 5.99
CA ILE A 123 8.09 -15.90 6.21
C ILE A 123 9.35 -16.65 5.83
N VAL A 124 10.17 -16.04 4.97
CA VAL A 124 11.48 -16.56 4.52
C VAL A 124 12.55 -16.23 5.55
N ASP A 125 12.62 -14.95 5.94
CA ASP A 125 13.53 -14.44 6.96
C ASP A 125 12.95 -13.16 7.58
N TRP A 126 13.57 -12.70 8.66
CA TRP A 126 13.21 -11.46 9.32
C TRP A 126 14.41 -10.77 9.94
N THR A 127 14.26 -9.48 10.23
CA THR A 127 15.21 -8.70 11.02
C THR A 127 14.45 -7.87 12.05
N ALA A 128 14.92 -7.86 13.29
CA ALA A 128 14.36 -7.05 14.37
C ALA A 128 15.34 -5.95 14.81
N PHE A 129 14.79 -4.78 15.08
CA PHE A 129 15.49 -3.61 15.61
C PHE A 129 14.82 -3.23 16.93
N ILE A 130 15.57 -3.17 18.02
CA ILE A 130 15.05 -2.93 19.37
C ILE A 130 15.63 -1.61 19.88
N GLY A 131 14.78 -0.75 20.41
CA GLY A 131 15.13 0.56 20.94
C GLY A 131 15.10 1.68 19.90
N GLU A 132 15.55 1.39 18.68
CA GLU A 132 15.58 2.32 17.56
C GLU A 132 15.30 1.56 16.26
N GLY A 133 14.59 2.17 15.32
CA GLY A 133 14.25 1.55 14.04
C GLY A 133 15.42 1.58 13.05
N PRO A 134 15.30 0.86 11.91
CA PRO A 134 16.30 0.93 10.85
C PRO A 134 16.40 2.31 10.22
N GLN A 135 17.47 2.53 9.46
CA GLN A 135 17.51 3.62 8.48
C GLN A 135 16.36 3.49 7.47
N SER A 136 16.00 4.62 6.85
CA SER A 136 14.91 4.66 5.88
C SER A 136 15.11 3.63 4.76
N TYR A 137 14.15 2.70 4.64
CA TYR A 137 14.17 1.63 3.63
C TYR A 137 13.04 1.75 2.60
N ASP A 138 12.05 2.61 2.87
CA ASP A 138 10.96 2.95 1.96
C ASP A 138 10.54 4.43 2.12
N LEU A 139 9.85 4.98 1.12
CA LEU A 139 9.41 6.38 1.12
C LEU A 139 8.35 6.68 2.18
N GLY A 140 7.49 5.71 2.49
CA GLY A 140 6.44 5.85 3.51
C GLY A 140 6.93 5.63 4.94
N TYR A 141 8.15 5.10 5.13
CA TYR A 141 8.65 4.77 6.45
C TYR A 141 9.10 6.02 7.21
N GLN A 142 8.55 6.17 8.41
CA GLN A 142 8.96 7.16 9.38
C GLN A 142 9.37 6.42 10.65
N PRO A 143 10.66 6.46 11.04
CA PRO A 143 11.09 5.77 12.24
C PRO A 143 10.38 6.37 13.47
N GLY A 144 9.93 5.50 14.37
CA GLY A 144 9.48 5.92 15.70
C GLY A 144 10.61 6.57 16.51
N GLU A 145 10.24 7.35 17.53
CA GLU A 145 11.21 7.92 18.45
C GLU A 145 11.98 6.83 19.19
N ALA A 146 13.31 6.96 19.24
CA ALA A 146 14.16 6.00 19.94
C ALA A 146 13.83 5.94 21.43
N ASN A 147 13.38 4.78 21.91
CA ASN A 147 13.03 4.54 23.30
C ASN A 147 13.08 3.04 23.63
N SER A 148 13.27 2.69 24.89
CA SER A 148 13.44 1.30 25.31
C SER A 148 12.22 0.39 25.11
N GLY A 149 11.03 0.96 24.93
CA GLY A 149 9.79 0.23 24.68
C GLY A 149 9.43 0.07 23.20
N TYR A 150 10.25 0.61 22.28
CA TYR A 150 10.00 0.54 20.84
C TYR A 150 10.80 -0.59 20.19
N ALA A 151 10.18 -1.28 19.23
CA ALA A 151 10.86 -2.19 18.33
C ALA A 151 10.22 -2.16 16.93
N HIS A 152 11.03 -2.45 15.92
CA HIS A 152 10.64 -2.54 14.52
C HIS A 152 11.10 -3.88 13.95
N MET A 153 10.25 -4.60 13.23
CA MET A 153 10.62 -5.82 12.53
C MET A 153 10.30 -5.71 11.04
N LEU A 154 11.20 -6.26 10.23
CA LEU A 154 11.04 -6.41 8.79
C LEU A 154 10.92 -7.90 8.47
N LEU A 155 9.76 -8.32 7.97
CA LEU A 155 9.44 -9.73 7.69
C LEU A 155 9.40 -9.95 6.19
N ASN A 156 10.37 -10.69 5.63
CA ASN A 156 10.37 -11.06 4.22
C ASN A 156 9.47 -12.27 4.00
N THR A 157 8.50 -12.14 3.10
CA THR A 157 7.54 -13.21 2.79
C THR A 157 7.89 -13.92 1.48
N SER A 158 7.36 -15.13 1.29
CA SER A 158 7.56 -15.90 0.06
C SER A 158 7.01 -15.20 -1.18
N SER A 159 5.90 -14.48 -1.03
CA SER A 159 5.27 -13.70 -2.08
C SER A 159 4.41 -12.58 -1.51
N PHE A 160 4.12 -11.55 -2.31
CA PHE A 160 3.18 -10.49 -1.94
C PHE A 160 1.80 -11.03 -1.50
N ALA A 161 1.32 -12.09 -2.15
CA ALA A 161 0.05 -12.71 -1.79
C ALA A 161 0.05 -13.35 -0.39
N ASP A 162 1.22 -13.61 0.18
CA ASP A 162 1.38 -14.18 1.52
C ASP A 162 1.39 -13.12 2.62
N ASN A 163 1.64 -11.84 2.28
CA ASN A 163 1.65 -10.75 3.25
C ASN A 163 0.35 -10.70 4.06
N ALA A 164 -0.81 -10.78 3.39
CA ALA A 164 -2.11 -10.72 4.06
C ALA A 164 -2.36 -11.91 5.00
N LEU A 165 -1.79 -13.07 4.70
CA LEU A 165 -1.85 -14.25 5.58
C LEU A 165 -0.97 -14.05 6.81
N VAL A 166 0.26 -13.57 6.60
CA VAL A 166 1.23 -13.32 7.66
C VAL A 166 0.71 -12.24 8.61
N ILE A 167 0.25 -11.11 8.09
CA ILE A 167 -0.34 -10.01 8.86
C ILE A 167 -1.48 -10.53 9.72
N ARG A 168 -2.44 -11.27 9.14
CA ARG A 168 -3.59 -11.79 9.89
C ARG A 168 -3.18 -12.70 11.03
N LYS A 169 -2.30 -13.67 10.77
CA LYS A 169 -1.88 -14.63 11.80
C LYS A 169 -1.07 -13.96 12.92
N LEU A 170 -0.22 -12.99 12.59
CA LEU A 170 0.54 -12.23 13.58
C LEU A 170 -0.35 -11.27 14.38
N ASP A 171 -1.31 -10.59 13.73
CA ASP A 171 -2.28 -9.71 14.40
C ASP A 171 -3.11 -10.51 15.42
N ASP A 172 -3.63 -11.67 15.00
CA ASP A 172 -4.39 -12.57 15.87
C ASP A 172 -3.53 -13.06 17.07
N TYR A 173 -2.27 -13.43 16.82
CA TYR A 173 -1.35 -13.87 17.88
C TYR A 173 -1.02 -12.75 18.86
N CYS A 174 -0.66 -11.57 18.36
CA CYS A 174 -0.30 -10.42 19.19
C CYS A 174 -1.51 -9.96 20.02
N PHE A 175 -2.70 -9.88 19.42
CA PHE A 175 -3.92 -9.52 20.12
C PHE A 175 -4.25 -10.47 21.28
N GLN A 176 -3.98 -11.77 21.12
CA GLN A 176 -4.28 -12.78 22.14
C GLN A 176 -3.21 -12.89 23.23
N ASN A 177 -1.93 -12.67 22.90
CA ASN A 177 -0.81 -12.99 23.79
C ASN A 177 -0.07 -11.76 24.32
N LEU A 178 -0.21 -10.59 23.67
CA LEU A 178 0.52 -9.37 23.99
C LEU A 178 -0.44 -8.21 24.32
N PRO A 179 -1.24 -8.30 25.40
CA PRO A 179 -2.28 -7.31 25.71
C PRO A 179 -1.73 -5.94 26.10
N ASP A 180 -0.49 -5.88 26.60
CA ASP A 180 0.17 -4.64 27.03
C ASP A 180 0.95 -3.95 25.90
N THR A 181 0.83 -4.45 24.66
CA THR A 181 1.66 -4.03 23.54
C THR A 181 0.79 -3.49 22.40
N ILE A 182 1.16 -2.31 21.89
CA ILE A 182 0.58 -1.78 20.66
C ILE A 182 1.40 -2.31 19.49
N VAL A 183 0.79 -3.20 18.70
CA VAL A 183 1.40 -3.77 17.50
C VAL A 183 0.71 -3.21 16.27
N ASN A 184 1.50 -2.69 15.33
CA ASN A 184 1.02 -2.18 14.05
C ASN A 184 1.72 -2.92 12.92
N MET A 185 0.91 -3.53 12.06
CA MET A 185 1.37 -4.24 10.88
C MET A 185 0.58 -3.73 9.69
N GLY A 186 1.26 -3.50 8.58
CA GLY A 186 0.64 -2.98 7.37
C GLY A 186 1.39 -3.40 6.13
N LEU A 187 0.74 -3.28 4.99
CA LEU A 187 1.44 -3.29 3.73
C LEU A 187 2.21 -1.98 3.58
N LEU A 188 3.36 -2.03 2.93
CA LEU A 188 4.06 -0.81 2.55
C LEU A 188 3.18 -0.02 1.60
N SER A 189 2.95 1.25 1.88
CA SER A 189 2.19 2.13 1.00
C SER A 189 2.96 3.45 0.82
N GLY A 190 2.72 4.12 -0.32
CA GLY A 190 3.37 5.39 -0.62
C GLY A 190 2.92 6.56 0.26
N GLY A 191 1.89 6.37 1.10
CA GLY A 191 1.37 7.36 2.03
C GLY A 191 1.66 6.97 3.47
N GLY A 192 2.64 7.61 4.09
CA GLY A 192 2.89 7.45 5.53
C GLY A 192 1.78 8.09 6.38
N GLY A 193 1.61 7.59 7.60
CA GLY A 193 0.67 8.14 8.59
C GLY A 193 -0.57 7.25 8.82
N ALA A 194 -1.47 7.71 9.69
CA ALA A 194 -2.74 7.04 9.95
C ALA A 194 -3.78 7.40 8.88
N ASP A 195 -4.67 6.46 8.54
CA ASP A 195 -5.78 6.66 7.59
C ASP A 195 -6.66 7.87 7.92
N VAL A 196 -6.83 8.13 9.22
CA VAL A 196 -7.55 9.30 9.75
C VAL A 196 -6.73 9.91 10.88
N ALA A 197 -6.38 11.18 10.74
CA ALA A 197 -5.69 11.96 11.76
C ALA A 197 -6.51 13.20 12.15
N ILE A 198 -6.69 13.40 13.45
CA ILE A 198 -7.37 14.58 14.00
C ILE A 198 -6.33 15.42 14.73
N ARG A 199 -6.12 16.66 14.27
CA ARG A 199 -5.26 17.63 14.95
C ARG A 199 -6.09 18.53 15.86
N VAL A 200 -5.76 18.52 17.15
CA VAL A 200 -6.31 19.46 18.14
C VAL A 200 -5.23 20.50 18.45
N SER A 201 -5.61 21.77 18.56
CA SER A 201 -4.65 22.86 18.82
C SER A 201 -5.28 23.89 19.75
N GLY A 202 -4.47 24.46 20.64
CA GLY A 202 -4.90 25.38 21.69
C GLY A 202 -3.74 25.76 22.62
N GLU A 203 -3.98 26.70 23.52
CA GLU A 203 -2.93 27.28 24.39
C GLU A 203 -2.73 26.49 25.70
N SER A 204 -3.75 25.79 26.18
CA SER A 204 -3.73 25.08 27.46
C SER A 204 -3.52 23.58 27.27
N PRO A 205 -2.37 23.02 27.73
CA PRO A 205 -2.13 21.57 27.67
C PRO A 205 -3.20 20.75 28.41
N GLU A 206 -3.67 21.24 29.55
CA GLU A 206 -4.67 20.54 30.37
C GLU A 206 -6.03 20.43 29.66
N GLU A 207 -6.43 21.46 28.93
CA GLU A 207 -7.66 21.43 28.13
C GLU A 207 -7.50 20.54 26.90
N LEU A 208 -6.34 20.58 26.25
CA LEU A 208 -6.03 19.72 25.11
C LEU A 208 -6.15 18.23 25.47
N PHE A 209 -5.60 17.81 26.61
CA PHE A 209 -5.73 16.43 27.10
C PHE A 209 -7.21 16.03 27.31
N LYS A 210 -8.03 16.91 27.90
CA LYS A 210 -9.46 16.63 28.10
C LYS A 210 -10.20 16.46 26.77
N ILE A 211 -9.93 17.32 25.80
CA ILE A 211 -10.55 17.25 24.46
C ILE A 211 -10.11 15.97 23.76
N MET A 212 -8.83 15.64 23.82
CA MET A 212 -8.26 14.46 23.21
C MET A 212 -8.86 13.15 23.79
N GLU A 213 -9.07 13.06 25.10
CA GLU A 213 -9.78 11.92 25.70
C GLU A 213 -11.22 11.76 25.17
N VAL A 214 -11.96 12.86 25.06
CA VAL A 214 -13.32 12.85 24.49
C VAL A 214 -13.31 12.40 23.02
N VAL A 215 -12.33 12.87 22.23
CA VAL A 215 -12.16 12.47 20.83
C VAL A 215 -11.83 10.98 20.73
N LYS A 216 -10.87 10.49 21.52
CA LYS A 216 -10.51 9.06 21.57
C LYS A 216 -11.71 8.20 21.95
N GLN A 217 -12.50 8.61 22.95
CA GLN A 217 -13.70 7.88 23.36
C GLN A 217 -14.74 7.80 22.22
N LYS A 218 -14.96 8.90 21.49
CA LYS A 218 -15.86 8.90 20.33
C LYS A 218 -15.33 8.04 19.19
N MET A 219 -14.04 8.10 18.89
CA MET A 219 -13.44 7.25 17.86
C MET A 219 -13.57 5.77 18.19
N ASN A 220 -13.38 5.38 19.45
CA ASN A 220 -13.55 4.00 19.90
C ASN A 220 -14.98 3.49 19.75
N SER A 221 -15.98 4.38 19.68
CA SER A 221 -17.38 3.99 19.42
C SER A 221 -17.68 3.69 17.94
N ILE A 222 -16.76 4.02 17.02
CA ILE A 222 -16.93 3.80 15.58
C ILE A 222 -16.55 2.35 15.24
N SER A 223 -17.50 1.59 14.71
CA SER A 223 -17.23 0.22 14.25
C SER A 223 -16.18 0.20 13.14
N GLY A 224 -15.13 -0.60 13.32
CA GLY A 224 -14.01 -0.72 12.38
C GLY A 224 -12.82 0.19 12.66
N ALA A 225 -12.93 1.15 13.58
CA ALA A 225 -11.78 1.94 14.02
C ALA A 225 -10.82 1.05 14.84
N LYS A 226 -9.56 1.00 14.43
CA LYS A 226 -8.47 0.28 15.10
C LYS A 226 -7.30 1.22 15.35
N ASN A 227 -6.40 0.84 16.27
CA ASN A 227 -5.15 1.56 16.55
C ASN A 227 -5.33 3.06 16.87
N ILE A 228 -6.34 3.38 17.69
CA ILE A 228 -6.62 4.76 18.11
C ILE A 228 -5.56 5.19 19.13
N ARG A 229 -4.72 6.14 18.75
CA ARG A 229 -3.60 6.64 19.56
C ARG A 229 -3.45 8.16 19.46
N ASP A 230 -2.63 8.70 20.35
CA ASP A 230 -2.17 10.08 20.35
C ASP A 230 -0.64 10.15 20.30
N ASP A 231 -0.13 11.33 19.96
CA ASP A 231 1.30 11.64 19.82
C ASP A 231 1.92 12.28 21.06
N TRP A 232 1.14 12.54 22.12
CA TRP A 232 1.63 13.19 23.34
C TRP A 232 2.02 12.20 24.44
N GLY A 233 1.46 10.98 24.41
CA GLY A 233 1.74 9.94 25.38
C GLY A 233 1.22 10.27 26.78
N PRO A 234 1.53 9.41 27.77
CA PRO A 234 1.07 9.59 29.14
C PRO A 234 1.81 10.74 29.85
N ILE A 235 1.12 11.41 30.77
CA ILE A 235 1.74 12.43 31.64
C ILE A 235 2.77 11.75 32.55
N ILE A 236 4.05 12.09 32.34
CA ILE A 236 5.15 11.59 33.16
C ILE A 236 5.42 12.49 34.38
N LYS A 237 5.80 11.87 35.51
CA LYS A 237 6.24 12.61 36.69
C LYS A 237 7.71 13.00 36.51
N LYS A 238 8.00 14.29 36.63
CA LYS A 238 9.37 14.82 36.59
C LYS A 238 9.78 15.31 37.97
N PHE A 239 10.95 14.88 38.45
CA PHE A 239 11.60 15.49 39.60
C PHE A 239 12.30 16.77 39.14
N ILE A 240 11.89 17.91 39.71
CA ILE A 240 12.54 19.20 39.46
C ILE A 240 13.31 19.53 40.74
N VAL A 241 14.64 19.64 40.61
CA VAL A 241 15.49 20.11 41.70
C VAL A 241 15.67 21.62 41.49
N GLU A 242 15.00 22.41 42.32
CA GLU A 242 15.22 23.85 42.35
C GLU A 242 16.41 24.15 43.26
N ILE A 243 17.52 24.57 42.65
CA ILE A 243 18.71 25.00 43.39
C ILE A 243 18.52 26.45 43.81
N ASP A 244 18.40 26.65 45.12
CA ASP A 244 18.41 27.97 45.75
C ASP A 244 19.83 28.56 45.68
N ARG A 245 20.07 29.42 44.67
CA ARG A 245 21.37 30.05 44.43
C ARG A 245 21.88 30.88 45.61
N ASP A 246 20.98 31.46 46.41
CA ASP A 246 21.37 32.30 47.56
C ASP A 246 21.91 31.46 48.72
N LYS A 247 21.42 30.22 48.88
CA LYS A 247 21.97 29.27 49.83
C LYS A 247 23.27 28.64 49.34
N THR A 248 23.40 28.38 48.04
CA THR A 248 24.64 27.84 47.45
C THR A 248 25.82 28.79 47.66
N ASN A 249 25.64 30.10 47.43
CA ASN A 249 26.70 31.09 47.59
C ASN A 249 27.12 31.36 49.05
N ARG A 250 26.34 30.92 50.05
CA ARG A 250 26.68 31.05 51.48
C ARG A 250 27.37 29.81 52.06
N ALA A 251 27.44 28.74 51.28
CA ALA A 251 28.04 27.47 51.69
C ALA A 251 29.50 27.30 51.21
N ASP A 252 30.00 28.23 50.40
CA ASP A 252 31.42 28.40 50.03
C ASP A 252 32.13 29.35 51.00
#